data_AF-A0A2N5RZI7-F1
#
_entry.id   AF-A0A2N5RZI7-F1
#
_cell.length_a   1.000
_cell.length_b   1.000
_cell.length_c   1.000
_cell.angle_alpha   90.00
_cell.angle_beta   90.00
_cell.angle_gamma   90.00
#
_symmetry.space_group_name_H-M   'P 1'
#
loop_
_entity.id
_entity.type
_entity.pdbx_description
1 polymer ?
#
loop_
_entity_poly.entity_id
_entity_poly.type
_entity_poly.pdbx_seq_one_letter_code
_entity_poly.pdbx_strand_id
1 'polypeptide(L)'
;MTRPANGLGSNGNLINVQLNLFNIAMSPTKDLFHYNIEIFSSKDTSPPIALKKRIFKEIHAKFATSLDGVGPVFDGDKTVYCHKELAPLEGTVEVESFKLPPRKEEFKYILMAVEKPKWRTSDIFHALFGPQGPTMRNKSESDQTGLLNTSRRAMQALNVAIRYLLAVDCPSTSRAFFPDQAPSLSIGGGVLLRRGYITHMRLGNTTNWNPPPDNLFLAMDMTCAAFLDASPQSNPANTLTDLCCKILNVAPTRLYALREDEYRKLHKVLRRFKIDIKRGDSDKGITKSIDHLTLTNSQNEMFETDEGRTSVEAFFLKNWGKRLHYPNLPNVVTMGSGKKTVYPMELCSIRKGQRYILKLGSDQQSSALKFQTIKPAGRFQQIMVARQHVMNSDHEKLFVTAP
;
A
#
# COMPACT_ATOMS: atom_id res chain seq x y z
N MET A 1 22.71 7.31 22.85
CA MET A 1 23.06 6.40 23.96
C MET A 1 24.47 5.89 23.72
N THR A 2 25.43 6.42 24.45
CA THR A 2 26.78 5.85 24.52
C THR A 2 26.71 4.58 25.37
N ARG A 3 27.35 3.51 24.91
CA ARG A 3 27.47 2.25 25.66
C ARG A 3 28.17 2.54 27.00
N PRO A 4 27.73 1.98 28.14
CA PRO A 4 28.43 2.15 29.39
C PRO A 4 29.88 1.68 29.26
N ALA A 5 30.83 2.39 29.87
CA ALA A 5 32.26 2.09 29.84
C ALA A 5 32.59 0.69 30.42
N ASN A 6 31.66 0.12 31.18
CA ASN A 6 31.84 -1.05 32.03
C ASN A 6 31.62 -2.39 31.30
N GLY A 7 31.50 -2.39 29.96
CA GLY A 7 31.35 -3.62 29.16
C GLY A 7 29.91 -4.14 29.03
N LEU A 8 29.76 -5.43 28.68
CA LEU A 8 28.45 -6.12 28.65
C LEU A 8 28.09 -6.59 30.06
N GLY A 9 26.79 -6.67 30.36
CA GLY A 9 26.33 -7.29 31.61
C GLY A 9 26.71 -8.77 31.67
N SER A 10 27.20 -9.22 32.82
CA SER A 10 27.66 -10.60 33.08
C SER A 10 26.75 -11.38 34.03
N ASN A 11 25.71 -10.73 34.57
CA ASN A 11 24.81 -11.34 35.56
C ASN A 11 23.74 -12.22 34.91
N GLY A 12 23.33 -13.27 35.63
CA GLY A 12 22.22 -14.15 35.25
C GLY A 12 22.65 -15.42 34.52
N ASN A 13 21.70 -16.34 34.33
CA ASN A 13 21.93 -17.57 33.59
C ASN A 13 21.82 -17.31 32.09
N LEU A 14 22.74 -17.88 31.32
CA LEU A 14 22.74 -17.78 29.86
C LEU A 14 21.54 -18.53 29.29
N ILE A 15 20.83 -17.87 28.37
CA ILE A 15 19.72 -18.46 27.62
C ILE A 15 19.91 -18.19 26.13
N ASN A 16 19.62 -19.22 25.32
CA ASN A 16 19.62 -19.06 23.88
C ASN A 16 18.26 -18.51 23.44
N VAL A 17 18.29 -17.40 22.70
CA VAL A 17 17.08 -16.74 22.17
C VAL A 17 17.17 -16.59 20.67
N GLN A 18 16.04 -16.75 20.00
CA GLN A 18 15.88 -16.42 18.59
C GLN A 18 15.21 -15.05 18.48
N LEU A 19 15.77 -14.20 17.62
CA LEU A 19 15.22 -12.89 17.32
C LEU A 19 14.56 -12.92 15.94
N ASN A 20 13.56 -12.08 15.75
CA ASN A 20 12.92 -11.82 14.46
C ASN A 20 13.74 -10.84 13.61
N LEU A 21 15.05 -11.04 13.58
CA LEU A 21 16.05 -10.26 12.87
C LEU A 21 16.73 -11.17 11.85
N PHE A 22 16.68 -10.80 10.58
CA PHE A 22 17.27 -11.58 9.48
C PHE A 22 18.45 -10.85 8.90
N ASN A 23 19.59 -11.53 8.75
CA ASN A 23 20.80 -10.94 8.19
C ASN A 23 20.54 -10.49 6.74
N ILE A 24 21.03 -9.31 6.41
CA ILE A 24 21.04 -8.79 5.04
C ILE A 24 22.49 -8.67 4.60
N ALA A 25 22.85 -9.44 3.57
CA ALA A 25 24.12 -9.28 2.88
C ALA A 25 24.04 -8.07 1.94
N MET A 26 25.05 -7.21 2.00
CA MET A 26 25.15 -6.04 1.14
C MET A 26 26.63 -5.68 0.97
N SER A 27 27.06 -5.43 -0.27
CA SER A 27 28.40 -4.92 -0.53
C SER A 27 28.56 -3.52 0.09
N PRO A 28 29.67 -3.25 0.82
CA PRO A 28 29.92 -1.96 1.47
C PRO A 28 30.45 -0.89 0.50
N THR A 29 30.69 -1.25 -0.77
CA THR A 29 31.30 -0.35 -1.76
C THR A 29 30.29 0.29 -2.72
N LYS A 30 29.01 -0.10 -2.65
CA LYS A 30 27.99 0.45 -3.53
C LYS A 30 27.72 1.93 -3.21
N ASP A 31 27.84 2.76 -4.24
CA ASP A 31 27.44 4.16 -4.20
C ASP A 31 25.94 4.28 -4.48
N LEU A 32 25.27 5.16 -3.76
CA LEU A 32 23.83 5.41 -3.84
C LEU A 32 23.58 6.92 -3.83
N PHE A 33 22.51 7.33 -4.48
CA PHE A 33 22.21 8.73 -4.76
C PHE A 33 20.83 9.10 -4.22
N HIS A 34 20.72 10.30 -3.65
CA HIS A 34 19.50 10.84 -3.06
C HIS A 34 19.02 12.07 -3.83
N TYR A 35 17.74 12.02 -4.21
CA TYR A 35 17.04 13.08 -4.90
C TYR A 35 15.73 13.41 -4.20
N ASN A 36 15.26 14.64 -4.37
CA ASN A 36 13.89 15.03 -4.11
C ASN A 36 13.12 15.07 -5.44
N ILE A 37 11.85 14.68 -5.40
CA ILE A 37 10.93 14.80 -6.52
C ILE A 37 9.74 15.68 -6.13
N GLU A 38 9.43 16.64 -7.00
CA GLU A 38 8.20 17.41 -6.94
C GLU A 38 7.34 17.04 -8.14
N ILE A 39 6.03 16.86 -7.89
CA ILE A 39 5.07 16.46 -8.92
C ILE A 39 3.93 17.47 -8.91
N PHE A 40 3.59 17.99 -10.07
CA PHE A 40 2.58 19.00 -10.28
C PHE A 40 1.51 18.51 -11.26
N SER A 41 0.25 18.77 -10.92
CA SER A 41 -0.87 18.61 -11.85
C SER A 41 -0.94 19.79 -12.82
N SER A 42 -1.83 19.73 -13.81
CA SER A 42 -2.12 20.83 -14.74
C SER A 42 -2.61 22.13 -14.07
N LYS A 43 -2.92 22.10 -12.77
CA LYS A 43 -3.27 23.28 -11.96
C LYS A 43 -2.11 23.76 -11.07
N ASP A 44 -0.89 23.30 -11.33
CA ASP A 44 0.31 23.57 -10.52
C ASP A 44 0.17 23.21 -9.03
N THR A 45 -0.69 22.25 -8.72
CA THR A 45 -0.89 21.74 -7.35
C THR A 45 -0.32 20.33 -7.20
N SER A 46 0.23 20.05 -6.01
CA SER A 46 0.76 18.72 -5.66
C SER A 46 -0.37 17.69 -5.59
N PRO A 47 -0.29 16.58 -6.33
CA PRO A 47 -1.26 15.49 -6.26
C PRO A 47 -1.32 14.83 -4.87
N PRO A 48 -2.44 14.15 -4.53
CA PRO A 48 -2.51 13.29 -3.35
C PRO A 48 -1.46 12.17 -3.38
N ILE A 49 -0.93 11.78 -2.22
CA ILE A 49 0.12 10.74 -2.06
C ILE A 49 -0.18 9.45 -2.84
N ALA A 50 -1.43 8.97 -2.79
CA ALA A 50 -1.82 7.76 -3.52
C ALA A 50 -1.69 7.91 -5.04
N LEU A 51 -1.92 9.11 -5.58
CA LEU A 51 -1.75 9.40 -7.00
C LEU A 51 -0.27 9.59 -7.34
N LYS A 52 0.53 10.24 -6.48
CA LYS A 52 1.99 10.36 -6.64
C LYS A 52 2.66 9.00 -6.83
N LYS A 53 2.31 8.00 -6.01
CA LYS A 53 2.83 6.63 -6.16
C LYS A 53 2.51 6.00 -7.51
N ARG A 54 1.34 6.31 -8.10
CA ARG A 54 0.96 5.83 -9.44
C ARG A 54 1.72 6.57 -10.53
N ILE A 55 1.81 7.89 -10.43
CA ILE A 55 2.60 8.72 -11.35
C ILE A 55 4.06 8.27 -11.35
N PHE A 56 4.62 7.99 -10.17
CA PHE A 56 6.00 7.54 -10.05
C PHE A 56 6.24 6.17 -10.71
N LYS A 57 5.23 5.32 -10.92
CA LYS A 57 5.42 4.07 -11.70
C LYS A 57 5.80 4.36 -13.15
N GLU A 58 5.17 5.37 -13.77
CA GLU A 58 5.51 5.80 -15.13
C GLU A 58 6.89 6.46 -15.18
N ILE A 59 7.23 7.25 -14.15
CA ILE A 59 8.56 7.85 -14.01
C ILE A 59 9.62 6.74 -13.86
N HIS A 60 9.39 5.76 -12.98
CA HIS A 60 10.25 4.60 -12.82
C HIS A 60 10.46 3.88 -14.15
N ALA A 61 9.41 3.62 -14.94
CA ALA A 61 9.52 2.95 -16.23
C ALA A 61 10.42 3.70 -17.23
N LYS A 62 10.36 5.04 -17.24
CA LYS A 62 11.24 5.88 -18.07
C LYS A 62 12.72 5.70 -17.70
N PHE A 63 13.03 5.66 -16.40
CA PHE A 63 14.41 5.54 -15.91
C PHE A 63 14.92 4.09 -15.88
N ALA A 64 14.07 3.09 -15.61
CA ALA A 64 14.52 1.71 -15.47
C ALA A 64 15.13 1.16 -16.76
N THR A 65 14.58 1.54 -17.92
CA THR A 65 15.09 1.14 -19.24
C THR A 65 16.54 1.57 -19.46
N SER A 66 16.97 2.71 -18.89
CA SER A 66 18.34 3.21 -19.00
C SER A 66 19.26 2.78 -17.85
N LEU A 67 18.75 2.09 -16.83
CA LEU A 67 19.46 1.82 -15.56
C LEU A 67 19.51 0.32 -15.21
N ASP A 68 20.00 -0.51 -16.13
CA ASP A 68 20.17 -1.97 -15.96
C ASP A 68 18.88 -2.69 -15.52
N GLY A 69 17.71 -2.08 -15.76
CA GLY A 69 16.41 -2.59 -15.29
C GLY A 69 16.08 -2.29 -13.82
N VAL A 70 16.99 -1.71 -13.04
CA VAL A 70 16.81 -1.37 -11.62
C VAL A 70 16.55 0.14 -11.50
N GLY A 71 15.29 0.55 -11.70
CA GLY A 71 14.89 1.95 -11.64
C GLY A 71 15.02 2.60 -10.24
N PRO A 72 14.78 3.91 -10.12
CA PRO A 72 14.82 4.63 -8.85
C PRO A 72 13.68 4.20 -7.92
N VAL A 73 13.91 4.20 -6.61
CA VAL A 73 12.91 3.89 -5.58
C VAL A 73 12.36 5.15 -4.93
N PHE A 74 11.08 5.13 -4.56
CA PHE A 74 10.35 6.31 -4.04
C PHE A 74 9.65 6.01 -2.73
N ASP A 75 9.76 6.93 -1.78
CA ASP A 75 9.13 6.80 -0.46
C ASP A 75 7.59 6.94 -0.52
N GLY A 76 7.07 7.55 -1.59
CA GLY A 76 5.66 7.80 -1.81
C GLY A 76 5.25 9.27 -1.74
N ASP A 77 6.16 10.18 -1.38
CA ASP A 77 5.86 11.61 -1.29
C ASP A 77 6.87 12.52 -1.98
N LYS A 78 8.13 12.54 -1.52
CA LYS A 78 9.15 13.48 -1.99
C LYS A 78 10.53 12.86 -2.20
N THR A 79 10.84 11.76 -1.55
CA THR A 79 12.22 11.27 -1.50
C THR A 79 12.43 10.12 -2.47
N VAL A 80 13.46 10.26 -3.31
CA VAL A 80 13.86 9.29 -4.33
C VAL A 80 15.29 8.86 -4.08
N TYR A 81 15.54 7.56 -4.17
CA TYR A 81 16.89 7.01 -4.13
C TYR A 81 17.19 6.22 -5.40
N CYS A 82 18.43 6.28 -5.87
CA CYS A 82 18.88 5.55 -7.03
C CYS A 82 20.25 4.91 -6.79
N HIS A 83 20.52 3.80 -7.46
CA HIS A 83 21.81 3.12 -7.40
C HIS A 83 22.82 3.64 -8.44
N LYS A 84 22.37 4.52 -9.33
CA LYS A 84 23.16 5.22 -10.33
C LYS A 84 22.83 6.70 -10.28
N GLU A 85 23.81 7.51 -10.68
CA GLU A 85 23.62 8.95 -10.75
C GLU A 85 22.61 9.28 -11.85
N LEU A 86 21.58 10.02 -11.48
CA LEU A 86 20.61 10.60 -12.38
C LEU A 86 21.00 12.06 -12.63
N ALA A 87 21.04 12.47 -13.89
CA ALA A 87 21.06 13.88 -14.22
C ALA A 87 19.76 14.51 -13.70
N PRO A 88 19.83 15.61 -12.91
CA PRO A 88 18.64 16.37 -12.55
C PRO A 88 17.82 16.66 -13.79
N LEU A 89 16.53 16.36 -13.74
CA LEU A 89 15.68 16.39 -14.91
C LEU A 89 14.31 16.95 -14.54
N GLU A 90 13.84 17.83 -15.38
CA GLU A 90 12.42 18.17 -15.48
C GLU A 90 11.81 17.41 -16.65
N GLY A 91 10.62 16.87 -16.45
CA GLY A 91 9.89 16.24 -17.55
C GLY A 91 8.41 16.11 -17.26
N THR A 92 7.70 15.52 -18.22
CA THR A 92 6.29 15.21 -18.07
C THR A 92 6.03 13.72 -18.17
N VAL A 93 4.97 13.25 -17.54
CA VAL A 93 4.45 11.89 -17.67
C VAL A 93 2.93 11.94 -17.80
N GLU A 94 2.42 11.10 -18.68
CA GLU A 94 0.99 10.93 -18.85
C GLU A 94 0.51 9.74 -18.01
N VAL A 95 -0.54 9.94 -17.22
CA VAL A 95 -1.18 8.88 -16.45
C VAL A 95 -2.66 8.83 -16.81
N GLU A 96 -3.21 7.63 -16.99
CA GLU A 96 -4.65 7.47 -17.21
C GLU A 96 -5.44 8.05 -16.04
N SER A 97 -6.28 9.03 -16.33
CA SER A 97 -7.18 9.62 -15.33
C SER A 97 -8.29 8.65 -14.95
N PHE A 98 -8.75 8.76 -13.71
CA PHE A 98 -9.97 8.09 -13.24
C PHE A 98 -11.23 8.92 -13.51
N LYS A 99 -11.07 10.11 -14.10
CA LYS A 99 -12.18 10.96 -14.52
C LYS A 99 -12.76 10.41 -15.82
N LEU A 100 -14.07 10.57 -15.98
CA LEU A 100 -14.73 10.22 -17.23
C LEU A 100 -15.00 11.49 -18.04
N PRO A 101 -14.81 11.45 -19.37
CA PRO A 101 -14.24 10.33 -20.15
C PRO A 101 -12.76 10.07 -19.76
N PRO A 102 -12.25 8.82 -19.89
CA PRO A 102 -10.89 8.48 -19.52
C PRO A 102 -9.96 9.29 -20.42
N ARG A 103 -9.29 10.28 -19.85
CA ARG A 103 -8.27 11.06 -20.52
C ARG A 103 -6.93 10.75 -19.90
N LYS A 104 -5.87 10.85 -20.68
CA LYS A 104 -4.54 10.95 -20.10
C LYS A 104 -4.43 12.32 -19.44
N GLU A 105 -4.09 12.33 -18.16
CA GLU A 105 -3.73 13.54 -17.44
C GLU A 105 -2.20 13.63 -17.45
N GLU A 106 -1.69 14.76 -17.93
CA GLU A 106 -0.25 15.05 -17.92
C GLU A 106 0.15 15.63 -16.55
N PHE A 107 1.27 15.15 -16.03
CA PHE A 107 1.88 15.61 -14.79
C PHE A 107 3.32 16.02 -15.06
N LYS A 108 3.69 17.22 -14.60
CA LYS A 108 5.07 17.70 -14.60
C LYS A 108 5.77 17.17 -13.35
N TYR A 109 7.00 16.69 -13.51
CA TYR A 109 7.85 16.32 -12.39
C TYR A 109 9.20 17.03 -12.47
N ILE A 110 9.76 17.36 -11.31
CA ILE A 110 11.08 17.97 -11.17
C ILE A 110 11.88 17.09 -10.22
N LEU A 111 12.98 16.52 -10.72
CA LEU A 111 13.91 15.71 -9.93
C LEU A 111 15.16 16.52 -9.61
N MET A 112 15.41 16.71 -8.31
CA MET A 112 16.50 17.56 -7.80
C MET A 112 17.45 16.75 -6.93
N ALA A 113 18.75 16.84 -7.18
CA ALA A 113 19.75 16.27 -6.27
C ALA A 113 19.74 17.03 -4.94
N VAL A 114 19.80 16.30 -3.82
CA VAL A 114 19.94 16.96 -2.51
C VAL A 114 21.38 17.44 -2.29
N GLU A 115 21.60 18.28 -1.28
CA GLU A 115 22.96 18.62 -0.87
C GLU A 115 23.74 17.36 -0.47
N LYS A 116 24.89 17.13 -1.12
CA LYS A 116 25.70 15.91 -1.01
C LYS A 116 24.82 14.66 -1.29
N PRO A 117 24.43 14.45 -2.56
CA PRO A 117 23.45 13.43 -2.94
C PRO A 117 24.04 12.02 -2.87
N LYS A 118 25.35 11.91 -3.07
CA LYS A 118 26.10 10.65 -3.07
C LYS A 118 26.45 10.22 -1.66
N TRP A 119 26.16 8.96 -1.35
CA TRP A 119 26.61 8.28 -0.14
C TRP A 119 26.95 6.82 -0.48
N ARG A 120 27.75 6.19 0.36
CA ARG A 120 28.17 4.80 0.18
C ARG A 120 27.50 3.92 1.22
N THR A 121 27.25 2.69 0.84
CA THR A 121 26.75 1.63 1.75
C THR A 121 27.58 1.49 3.03
N SER A 122 28.90 1.73 2.99
CA SER A 122 29.76 1.82 4.19
C SER A 122 29.38 2.89 5.20
N ASP A 123 28.69 3.96 4.77
CA ASP A 123 28.37 5.09 5.61
C ASP A 123 27.34 4.74 6.69
N ILE A 124 26.59 3.64 6.54
CA ILE A 124 25.70 3.14 7.59
C ILE A 124 26.47 2.82 8.88
N PHE A 125 27.75 2.44 8.79
CA PHE A 125 28.54 2.03 9.95
C PHE A 125 28.98 3.18 10.85
N HIS A 126 28.89 4.44 10.42
CA HIS A 126 29.17 5.56 11.31
C HIS A 126 28.26 5.56 12.54
N ALA A 127 26.98 5.20 12.38
CA ALA A 127 26.07 5.06 13.51
C ALA A 127 26.31 3.79 14.34
N LEU A 128 26.83 2.72 13.73
CA LEU A 128 27.13 1.46 14.42
C LEU A 128 28.27 1.64 15.41
N PHE A 129 29.38 2.25 14.98
CA PHE A 129 30.56 2.44 15.82
C PHE A 129 30.46 3.67 16.75
N GLY A 130 29.60 4.64 16.40
CA GLY A 130 29.37 5.84 17.19
C GLY A 130 30.59 6.78 17.24
N PRO A 131 30.55 7.81 18.11
CA PRO A 131 31.58 8.85 18.21
C PRO A 131 33.01 8.33 18.45
N GLN A 132 33.12 7.24 19.21
CA GLN A 132 34.41 6.61 19.56
C GLN A 132 34.87 5.58 18.53
N GLY A 133 34.13 5.42 17.42
CA GLY A 133 34.42 4.47 16.36
C GLY A 133 35.65 4.83 15.54
N PRO A 134 36.25 3.86 14.82
CA PRO A 134 37.46 4.08 14.01
C PRO A 134 37.27 5.17 12.95
N THR A 135 36.04 5.34 12.43
CA THR A 135 35.72 6.36 11.41
C THR A 135 35.45 7.76 11.98
N MET A 136 35.34 7.91 13.31
CA MET A 136 34.82 9.11 13.99
C MET A 136 35.74 9.65 15.09
N ARG A 137 36.55 8.79 15.74
CA ARG A 137 37.36 9.13 16.94
C ARG A 137 38.34 10.30 16.79
N ASN A 138 38.78 10.59 15.56
CA ASN A 138 39.73 11.67 15.27
C ASN A 138 39.09 12.83 14.47
N LYS A 139 37.76 12.95 14.50
CA LYS A 139 37.03 13.96 13.73
C LYS A 139 36.42 15.01 14.66
N SER A 140 36.27 16.23 14.13
CA SER A 140 35.57 17.32 14.83
C SER A 140 34.11 16.96 15.13
N GLU A 141 33.48 17.62 16.10
CA GLU A 141 32.06 17.39 16.43
C GLU A 141 31.13 17.65 15.23
N SER A 142 31.44 18.65 14.40
CA SER A 142 30.68 18.93 13.18
C SER A 142 30.80 17.81 12.16
N ASP A 143 32.00 17.26 11.97
CA ASP A 143 32.24 16.15 11.05
C ASP A 143 31.55 14.88 11.54
N GLN A 144 31.64 14.58 12.85
CA GLN A 144 30.93 13.45 13.46
C GLN A 144 29.42 13.57 13.24
N THR A 145 28.86 14.76 13.44
CA THR A 145 27.44 15.04 13.19
C THR A 145 27.07 14.84 11.71
N GLY A 146 27.91 15.30 10.79
CA GLY A 146 27.73 15.10 9.35
C GLY A 146 27.73 13.63 8.93
N LEU A 147 28.61 12.81 9.50
CA LEU A 147 28.68 11.37 9.24
C LEU A 147 27.49 10.61 9.82
N LEU A 148 27.03 10.98 11.03
CA LEU A 148 25.80 10.42 11.61
C LEU A 148 24.57 10.75 10.75
N ASN A 149 24.48 11.97 10.23
CA ASN A 149 23.41 12.36 9.32
C ASN A 149 23.46 11.58 8.00
N THR A 150 24.66 11.31 7.48
CA THR A 150 24.85 10.48 6.28
C THR A 150 24.44 9.03 6.54
N SER A 151 24.81 8.46 7.69
CA SER A 151 24.36 7.13 8.12
C SER A 151 22.84 7.03 8.25
N ARG A 152 22.16 8.05 8.81
CA ARG A 152 20.69 8.10 8.89
C ARG A 152 20.04 8.12 7.50
N ARG A 153 20.55 8.94 6.59
CA ARG A 153 20.08 9.00 5.19
C ARG A 153 20.26 7.66 4.49
N ALA A 154 21.41 7.02 4.68
CA ALA A 154 21.71 5.70 4.15
C ALA A 154 20.73 4.63 4.68
N MET A 155 20.47 4.61 5.99
CA MET A 155 19.48 3.70 6.59
C MET A 155 18.06 3.97 6.10
N GLN A 156 17.67 5.24 5.91
CA GLN A 156 16.37 5.59 5.34
C GLN A 156 16.23 5.07 3.91
N ALA A 157 17.28 5.21 3.08
CA ALA A 157 17.27 4.72 1.71
C ALA A 157 17.10 3.20 1.62
N LEU A 158 17.82 2.44 2.45
CA LEU A 158 17.65 0.97 2.52
C LEU A 158 16.23 0.57 2.92
N ASN A 159 15.64 1.30 3.87
CA ASN A 159 14.24 1.10 4.26
C ASN A 159 13.27 1.38 3.10
N VAL A 160 13.47 2.47 2.36
CA VAL A 160 12.64 2.81 1.20
C VAL A 160 12.80 1.77 0.09
N ALA A 161 14.03 1.35 -0.22
CA ALA A 161 14.31 0.39 -1.28
C ALA A 161 13.58 -0.95 -1.05
N ILE A 162 13.75 -1.56 0.14
CA ILE A 162 13.08 -2.82 0.46
C ILE A 162 11.56 -2.68 0.42
N ARG A 163 11.04 -1.57 0.94
CA ARG A 163 9.59 -1.36 1.02
C ARG A 163 8.95 -1.03 -0.32
N TYR A 164 9.67 -0.35 -1.21
CA TYR A 164 9.19 0.03 -2.54
C TYR A 164 8.86 -1.22 -3.36
N LEU A 165 9.75 -2.22 -3.34
CA LEU A 165 9.55 -3.51 -4.00
C LEU A 165 8.35 -4.27 -3.41
N LEU A 166 8.27 -4.38 -2.08
CA LEU A 166 7.19 -5.10 -1.39
C LEU A 166 5.81 -4.47 -1.59
N ALA A 167 5.75 -3.16 -1.90
CA ALA A 167 4.51 -2.45 -2.09
C ALA A 167 3.81 -2.75 -3.42
N VAL A 168 4.49 -3.43 -4.36
CA VAL A 168 3.93 -3.78 -5.67
C VAL A 168 2.92 -4.94 -5.55
N ASP A 169 3.18 -5.89 -4.64
CA ASP A 169 2.54 -7.21 -4.66
C ASP A 169 1.34 -7.34 -3.72
N CYS A 170 1.08 -6.34 -2.86
CA CYS A 170 -0.03 -6.43 -1.91
C CYS A 170 -0.54 -5.09 -1.39
N PRO A 171 -1.77 -5.05 -0.84
CA PRO A 171 -2.24 -3.92 -0.05
C PRO A 171 -1.24 -3.57 1.05
N SER A 172 -0.83 -2.31 1.10
CA SER A 172 0.19 -1.83 2.04
C SER A 172 -0.20 -0.49 2.68
N THR A 173 0.38 -0.22 3.84
CA THR A 173 0.39 1.10 4.47
C THR A 173 1.80 1.67 4.41
N SER A 174 2.03 2.81 5.06
CA SER A 174 3.38 3.35 5.25
C SER A 174 4.30 2.44 6.06
N ARG A 175 3.81 1.39 6.73
CA ARG A 175 4.63 0.53 7.62
C ARG A 175 4.37 -0.96 7.50
N ALA A 176 3.25 -1.37 6.92
CA ALA A 176 2.79 -2.76 6.92
C ALA A 176 2.37 -3.22 5.53
N PHE A 177 2.53 -4.52 5.30
CA PHE A 177 2.19 -5.22 4.06
C PHE A 177 1.19 -6.33 4.38
N PHE A 178 0.18 -6.52 3.53
CA PHE A 178 -0.92 -7.47 3.75
C PHE A 178 -1.13 -8.36 2.51
N PRO A 179 -0.25 -9.36 2.28
CA PRO A 179 -0.37 -10.28 1.15
C PRO A 179 -1.73 -10.98 1.10
N ASP A 180 -2.28 -11.19 -0.10
CA ASP A 180 -3.59 -11.85 -0.25
C ASP A 180 -3.57 -13.31 0.22
N GLN A 181 -2.41 -13.97 0.15
CA GLN A 181 -2.20 -15.34 0.62
C GLN A 181 -2.04 -15.44 2.15
N ALA A 182 -1.90 -14.31 2.84
CA ALA A 182 -1.72 -14.31 4.29
C ALA A 182 -2.98 -14.83 5.00
N PRO A 183 -2.84 -15.51 6.15
CA PRO A 183 -3.99 -15.98 6.91
C PRO A 183 -4.99 -14.87 7.19
N SER A 184 -6.26 -15.18 6.98
CA SER A 184 -7.36 -14.26 7.16
C SER A 184 -8.53 -14.91 7.89
N LEU A 185 -9.37 -14.09 8.52
CA LEU A 185 -10.52 -14.51 9.30
C LEU A 185 -11.68 -13.56 9.02
N SER A 186 -12.80 -14.07 8.51
CA SER A 186 -14.03 -13.30 8.46
C SER A 186 -14.57 -13.15 9.88
N ILE A 187 -14.82 -11.91 10.30
CA ILE A 187 -15.33 -11.58 11.65
C ILE A 187 -16.78 -11.09 11.59
N GLY A 188 -17.49 -11.37 10.50
CA GLY A 188 -18.88 -10.95 10.28
C GLY A 188 -19.02 -9.48 9.87
N GLY A 189 -20.24 -9.11 9.47
CA GLY A 189 -20.55 -7.73 9.06
C GLY A 189 -19.82 -7.27 7.79
N GLY A 190 -19.40 -8.20 6.93
CA GLY A 190 -18.63 -7.89 5.72
C GLY A 190 -17.17 -7.49 6.00
N VAL A 191 -16.63 -7.83 7.18
CA VAL A 191 -15.26 -7.49 7.58
C VAL A 191 -14.38 -8.74 7.61
N LEU A 192 -13.24 -8.65 6.92
CA LEU A 192 -12.19 -9.65 6.88
C LEU A 192 -10.95 -9.14 7.62
N LEU A 193 -10.52 -9.84 8.66
CA LEU A 193 -9.19 -9.61 9.24
C LEU A 193 -8.15 -10.34 8.42
N ARG A 194 -7.03 -9.67 8.14
CA ARG A 194 -5.91 -10.25 7.42
C ARG A 194 -4.62 -9.99 8.16
N ARG A 195 -3.82 -11.04 8.30
CA ARG A 195 -2.45 -10.92 8.82
C ARG A 195 -1.58 -10.22 7.79
N GLY A 196 -0.62 -9.47 8.32
CA GLY A 196 0.40 -8.81 7.54
C GLY A 196 1.69 -8.82 8.32
N TYR A 197 2.66 -8.09 7.80
CA TYR A 197 3.94 -7.92 8.47
C TYR A 197 4.44 -6.49 8.31
N ILE A 198 5.24 -6.08 9.27
CA ILE A 198 6.01 -4.84 9.24
C ILE A 198 7.47 -5.21 9.01
N THR A 199 8.16 -4.41 8.20
CA THR A 199 9.61 -4.58 7.98
C THR A 199 10.34 -3.28 8.24
N HIS A 200 11.52 -3.37 8.85
CA HIS A 200 12.42 -2.24 8.98
C HIS A 200 13.86 -2.71 9.12
N MET A 201 14.77 -1.99 8.47
CA MET A 201 16.20 -2.20 8.61
C MET A 201 16.66 -1.74 10.00
N ARG A 202 17.55 -2.54 10.60
CA ARG A 202 18.20 -2.28 11.87
C ARG A 202 19.68 -2.58 11.77
N LEU A 203 20.47 -1.73 12.42
CA LEU A 203 21.86 -2.02 12.73
C LEU A 203 21.88 -2.77 14.07
N GLY A 204 22.71 -3.80 14.17
CA GLY A 204 22.99 -4.52 15.40
C GLY A 204 24.47 -4.82 15.47
N ASN A 205 25.06 -4.82 16.66
CA ASN A 205 26.43 -5.25 16.89
C ASN A 205 26.37 -6.72 17.31
N THR A 206 26.62 -7.65 16.40
CA THR A 206 26.96 -9.01 16.80
C THR A 206 28.40 -8.98 17.29
N THR A 207 28.72 -9.80 18.27
CA THR A 207 29.87 -9.67 19.19
C THR A 207 31.28 -9.51 18.59
N ASN A 208 31.41 -9.52 17.25
CA ASN A 208 32.63 -9.24 16.53
C ASN A 208 32.52 -7.87 15.82
N TRP A 209 33.45 -6.96 16.09
CA TRP A 209 33.54 -5.61 15.51
C TRP A 209 33.84 -5.58 14.00
N ASN A 210 33.54 -6.66 13.27
CA ASN A 210 33.77 -6.79 11.84
C ASN A 210 32.65 -6.09 11.05
N PRO A 211 32.96 -5.41 9.92
CA PRO A 211 31.96 -4.92 8.97
C PRO A 211 31.10 -6.07 8.38
N PRO A 212 30.00 -5.80 7.65
CA PRO A 212 29.02 -6.80 7.19
C PRO A 212 29.64 -8.03 6.53
N PRO A 213 28.96 -9.19 6.61
CA PRO A 213 27.50 -9.38 6.75
C PRO A 213 26.92 -9.36 8.18
N ASP A 214 27.73 -9.14 9.21
CA ASP A 214 27.37 -9.47 10.60
C ASP A 214 26.53 -8.43 11.38
N ASN A 215 26.22 -7.27 10.79
CA ASN A 215 25.71 -6.10 11.55
C ASN A 215 24.49 -5.36 10.94
N LEU A 216 23.89 -5.91 9.88
CA LEU A 216 22.70 -5.35 9.23
C LEU A 216 21.57 -6.37 9.18
N PHE A 217 20.43 -5.99 9.74
CA PHE A 217 19.29 -6.88 9.92
C PHE A 217 18.01 -6.28 9.32
N LEU A 218 17.24 -7.10 8.64
CA LEU A 218 15.84 -6.85 8.39
C LEU A 218 15.04 -7.34 9.60
N ALA A 219 14.51 -6.41 10.40
CA ALA A 219 13.56 -6.75 11.43
C ALA A 219 12.19 -6.97 10.79
N MET A 220 11.56 -8.11 11.07
CA MET A 220 10.20 -8.39 10.62
C MET A 220 9.31 -8.75 11.80
N ASP A 221 8.11 -8.18 11.86
CA ASP A 221 7.13 -8.58 12.87
C ASP A 221 5.74 -8.68 12.27
N MET A 222 4.88 -9.46 12.90
CA MET A 222 3.51 -9.64 12.46
C MET A 222 2.61 -8.48 12.86
N THR A 223 1.67 -8.17 11.99
CA THR A 223 0.57 -7.25 12.25
C THR A 223 -0.73 -7.79 11.69
N CYS A 224 -1.84 -7.11 11.95
CA CYS A 224 -3.17 -7.48 11.47
C CYS A 224 -3.93 -6.20 11.11
N ALA A 225 -4.75 -6.25 10.06
CA ALA A 225 -5.65 -5.17 9.72
C ALA A 225 -6.99 -5.71 9.23
N ALA A 226 -8.03 -4.87 9.36
CA ALA A 226 -9.36 -5.16 8.85
C ALA A 226 -9.48 -4.65 7.40
N PHE A 227 -10.14 -5.45 6.57
CA PHE A 227 -10.44 -5.22 5.17
C PHE A 227 -11.92 -5.50 4.92
N LEU A 228 -12.45 -4.95 3.83
CA LEU A 228 -13.74 -5.41 3.33
C LEU A 228 -13.62 -6.85 2.82
N ASP A 229 -14.60 -7.66 3.19
CA ASP A 229 -14.76 -9.02 2.69
C ASP A 229 -15.34 -8.99 1.26
N ALA A 230 -14.46 -8.74 0.30
CA ALA A 230 -14.77 -8.70 -1.13
C ALA A 230 -14.52 -10.07 -1.79
N SER A 231 -15.51 -10.57 -2.52
CA SER A 231 -15.41 -11.84 -3.27
C SER A 231 -14.31 -11.81 -4.35
N PRO A 232 -13.80 -12.98 -4.80
CA PRO A 232 -12.84 -13.06 -5.90
C PRO A 232 -13.38 -12.45 -7.20
N GLN A 233 -12.50 -11.78 -7.95
CA GLN A 233 -12.79 -11.07 -9.20
C GLN A 233 -13.34 -11.97 -10.32
N SER A 234 -13.13 -13.29 -10.21
CA SER A 234 -13.54 -14.31 -11.18
C SER A 234 -15.03 -14.67 -11.12
N ASN A 235 -15.77 -14.20 -10.11
CA ASN A 235 -17.22 -14.39 -10.04
C ASN A 235 -17.96 -13.04 -10.12
N PRO A 236 -18.36 -12.60 -11.32
CA PRO A 236 -19.08 -11.34 -11.53
C PRO A 236 -20.54 -11.38 -11.04
N ALA A 237 -21.04 -12.53 -10.55
CA ALA A 237 -22.46 -12.71 -10.26
C ALA A 237 -22.91 -12.27 -8.85
N ASN A 238 -22.03 -11.74 -7.98
CA ASN A 238 -22.41 -10.86 -6.86
C ASN A 238 -21.18 -10.37 -6.07
N THR A 239 -20.87 -9.08 -6.18
CA THR A 239 -19.65 -8.52 -5.59
C THR A 239 -19.90 -7.33 -4.66
N LEU A 240 -21.01 -6.60 -4.83
CA LEU A 240 -21.48 -5.58 -3.89
C LEU A 240 -22.71 -6.05 -3.11
N THR A 241 -23.65 -6.71 -3.78
CA THR A 241 -24.84 -7.33 -3.18
C THR A 241 -24.49 -8.25 -2.02
N ASP A 242 -23.54 -9.18 -2.22
CA ASP A 242 -23.08 -10.10 -1.18
C ASP A 242 -22.50 -9.37 0.02
N LEU A 243 -21.73 -8.30 -0.20
CA LEU A 243 -21.19 -7.49 0.87
C LEU A 243 -22.33 -6.81 1.66
N CYS A 244 -23.31 -6.24 0.97
CA CYS A 244 -24.50 -5.65 1.61
C CYS A 244 -25.24 -6.68 2.48
N CYS A 245 -25.46 -7.89 1.94
CA CYS A 245 -26.04 -9.01 2.66
C CYS A 245 -25.22 -9.39 3.90
N LYS A 246 -23.89 -9.48 3.79
CA LYS A 246 -22.99 -9.76 4.93
C LYS A 246 -23.01 -8.65 5.99
N ILE A 247 -23.09 -7.38 5.59
CA ILE A 247 -23.16 -6.23 6.51
C ILE A 247 -24.48 -6.24 7.30
N LEU A 248 -25.59 -6.53 6.62
CA LEU A 248 -26.92 -6.55 7.22
C LEU A 248 -27.25 -7.87 7.90
N ASN A 249 -26.55 -8.95 7.55
CA ASN A 249 -26.88 -10.33 7.92
C ASN A 249 -28.29 -10.73 7.46
N VAL A 250 -28.58 -10.51 6.17
CA VAL A 250 -29.90 -10.77 5.55
C VAL A 250 -29.76 -11.46 4.20
N ALA A 251 -30.82 -12.13 3.76
CA ALA A 251 -30.90 -12.73 2.42
C ALA A 251 -30.94 -11.65 1.31
N PRO A 252 -30.49 -11.95 0.07
CA PRO A 252 -30.45 -10.98 -1.05
C PRO A 252 -31.79 -10.30 -1.35
N THR A 253 -32.91 -11.02 -1.24
CA THR A 253 -34.26 -10.49 -1.46
C THR A 253 -34.61 -9.33 -0.54
N ARG A 254 -33.99 -9.25 0.66
CA ARG A 254 -34.20 -8.13 1.58
C ARG A 254 -33.63 -6.81 1.06
N LEU A 255 -32.67 -6.84 0.13
CA LEU A 255 -32.13 -5.63 -0.47
C LEU A 255 -33.14 -4.93 -1.39
N TYR A 256 -34.17 -5.62 -1.87
CA TYR A 256 -35.22 -5.01 -2.71
C TYR A 256 -36.08 -4.00 -1.94
N ALA A 257 -36.11 -4.09 -0.61
CA ALA A 257 -36.89 -3.22 0.26
C ALA A 257 -36.15 -2.99 1.59
N LEU A 258 -35.15 -2.11 1.55
CA LEU A 258 -34.35 -1.76 2.73
C LEU A 258 -35.17 -0.92 3.71
N ARG A 259 -35.13 -1.29 4.99
CA ARG A 259 -35.64 -0.44 6.07
C ARG A 259 -34.69 0.74 6.29
N GLU A 260 -35.19 1.78 6.93
CA GLU A 260 -34.42 3.02 7.11
C GLU A 260 -33.15 2.82 7.96
N ASP A 261 -33.20 1.95 8.97
CA ASP A 261 -32.04 1.54 9.78
C ASP A 261 -31.01 0.73 8.98
N GLU A 262 -31.47 -0.21 8.15
CA GLU A 262 -30.63 -1.00 7.24
C GLU A 262 -29.92 -0.09 6.23
N TYR A 263 -30.66 0.85 5.63
CA TYR A 263 -30.12 1.85 4.72
C TYR A 263 -29.04 2.71 5.39
N ARG A 264 -29.31 3.25 6.59
CA ARG A 264 -28.33 4.05 7.33
C ARG A 264 -27.07 3.24 7.66
N LYS A 265 -27.22 1.96 8.01
CA LYS A 265 -26.08 1.05 8.28
C LYS A 265 -25.24 0.82 7.02
N LEU A 266 -25.87 0.53 5.89
CA LEU A 266 -25.18 0.38 4.60
C LEU A 266 -24.49 1.68 4.18
N HIS A 267 -25.16 2.83 4.27
CA HIS A 267 -24.59 4.13 3.93
C HIS A 267 -23.35 4.44 4.80
N LYS A 268 -23.43 4.18 6.11
CA LYS A 268 -22.30 4.37 7.03
C LYS A 268 -21.09 3.54 6.65
N VAL A 269 -21.31 2.29 6.23
CA VAL A 269 -20.23 1.37 5.87
C VAL A 269 -19.69 1.65 4.47
N LEU A 270 -20.57 1.74 3.47
CA LEU A 270 -20.18 1.74 2.04
C LEU A 270 -19.62 3.07 1.54
N ARG A 271 -20.00 4.19 2.15
CA ARG A 271 -19.60 5.53 1.69
C ARG A 271 -18.08 5.66 1.58
N ARG A 272 -17.62 6.24 0.47
CA ARG A 272 -16.21 6.44 0.06
C ARG A 272 -15.44 5.19 -0.38
N PHE A 273 -15.98 3.98 -0.21
CA PHE A 273 -15.34 2.80 -0.77
C PHE A 273 -15.39 2.82 -2.30
N LYS A 274 -14.33 2.31 -2.91
CA LYS A 274 -14.18 2.23 -4.35
C LYS A 274 -14.82 0.96 -4.88
N ILE A 275 -15.55 1.09 -5.97
CA ILE A 275 -16.13 0.00 -6.73
C ILE A 275 -15.62 0.05 -8.17
N ASP A 276 -15.45 -1.12 -8.75
CA ASP A 276 -15.21 -1.29 -10.17
C ASP A 276 -16.55 -1.64 -10.84
N ILE A 277 -16.89 -0.86 -11.88
CA ILE A 277 -18.17 -0.88 -12.57
C ILE A 277 -17.94 -1.31 -14.01
N LYS A 278 -18.67 -2.31 -14.49
CA LYS A 278 -18.62 -2.76 -15.89
C LYS A 278 -20.01 -2.62 -16.52
N ARG A 279 -20.18 -1.68 -17.45
CA ARG A 279 -21.49 -1.30 -18.01
C ARG A 279 -21.97 -2.25 -19.13
N GLY A 280 -21.04 -2.91 -19.80
CA GLY A 280 -21.31 -3.88 -20.88
C GLY A 280 -20.06 -4.71 -21.18
N ASP A 281 -20.16 -5.70 -22.06
CA ASP A 281 -19.08 -6.67 -22.27
C ASP A 281 -17.82 -6.07 -22.91
N SER A 282 -18.00 -5.09 -23.79
CA SER A 282 -16.95 -4.29 -24.42
C SER A 282 -16.44 -3.13 -23.55
N ASP A 283 -17.04 -2.88 -22.39
CA ASP A 283 -16.60 -1.84 -21.45
C ASP A 283 -15.36 -2.32 -20.70
N LYS A 284 -14.27 -1.54 -20.79
CA LYS A 284 -13.04 -1.79 -20.03
C LYS A 284 -13.25 -1.63 -18.51
N GLY A 285 -14.37 -1.05 -18.12
CA GLY A 285 -14.77 -0.83 -16.73
C GLY A 285 -14.17 0.44 -16.15
N ILE A 286 -14.79 0.93 -15.09
CA ILE A 286 -14.43 2.19 -14.44
C ILE A 286 -14.37 2.01 -12.91
N THR A 287 -13.45 2.69 -12.24
CA THR A 287 -13.44 2.75 -10.78
C THR A 287 -14.09 4.04 -10.29
N LYS A 288 -15.07 3.96 -9.39
CA LYS A 288 -15.71 5.11 -8.74
C LYS A 288 -15.84 4.89 -7.23
N SER A 289 -15.98 5.97 -6.47
CA SER A 289 -16.30 5.88 -5.05
C SER A 289 -17.81 5.94 -4.84
N ILE A 290 -18.32 5.07 -3.97
CA ILE A 290 -19.72 5.07 -3.54
C ILE A 290 -19.97 6.35 -2.73
N ASP A 291 -21.04 7.07 -3.08
CA ASP A 291 -21.59 8.10 -2.22
C ASP A 291 -22.68 7.50 -1.33
N HIS A 292 -23.74 6.94 -1.93
CA HIS A 292 -24.83 6.24 -1.26
C HIS A 292 -25.50 5.22 -2.21
N LEU A 293 -26.48 4.48 -1.69
CA LEU A 293 -27.38 3.64 -2.49
C LEU A 293 -28.68 4.40 -2.75
N THR A 294 -29.40 4.15 -3.84
CA THR A 294 -30.75 4.72 -4.03
C THR A 294 -31.77 4.04 -3.11
N LEU A 295 -32.84 4.77 -2.76
CA LEU A 295 -33.99 4.20 -2.03
C LEU A 295 -34.97 3.46 -2.97
N THR A 296 -34.85 3.71 -4.26
CA THR A 296 -35.60 3.14 -5.39
C THR A 296 -34.76 2.08 -6.10
N ASN A 297 -35.42 1.18 -6.83
CA ASN A 297 -34.77 0.18 -7.66
C ASN A 297 -34.44 0.72 -9.08
N SER A 298 -33.83 -0.08 -9.96
CA SER A 298 -33.47 0.36 -11.31
C SER A 298 -34.68 0.65 -12.22
N GLN A 299 -35.85 0.10 -11.91
CA GLN A 299 -37.08 0.32 -12.68
C GLN A 299 -37.71 1.68 -12.38
N ASN A 300 -37.64 2.09 -11.10
CA ASN A 300 -38.32 3.27 -10.58
C ASN A 300 -37.39 4.49 -10.42
N GLU A 301 -36.06 4.31 -10.42
CA GLU A 301 -35.12 5.43 -10.42
C GLU A 301 -35.13 6.11 -11.80
N MET A 302 -35.74 7.29 -11.85
CA MET A 302 -35.90 8.09 -13.05
C MET A 302 -34.88 9.23 -13.10
N PHE A 303 -34.38 9.55 -14.29
CA PHE A 303 -33.51 10.70 -14.51
C PHE A 303 -33.74 11.30 -15.90
N GLU A 304 -33.36 12.57 -16.06
CA GLU A 304 -33.46 13.28 -17.32
C GLU A 304 -32.27 13.00 -18.22
N THR A 305 -32.54 12.78 -19.51
CA THR A 305 -31.56 12.66 -20.58
C THR A 305 -31.88 13.66 -21.69
N ASP A 306 -30.98 13.82 -22.66
CA ASP A 306 -31.21 14.67 -23.83
C ASP A 306 -32.43 14.20 -24.67
N GLU A 307 -32.82 12.93 -24.53
CA GLU A 307 -33.96 12.30 -25.22
C GLU A 307 -35.24 12.26 -24.35
N GLY A 308 -35.20 12.86 -23.15
CA GLY A 308 -36.29 12.90 -22.19
C GLY A 308 -36.06 12.04 -20.94
N ARG A 309 -37.13 11.92 -20.13
CA ARG A 309 -37.10 11.21 -18.85
C ARG A 309 -37.12 9.70 -19.04
N THR A 310 -36.16 8.99 -18.46
CA THR A 310 -36.02 7.52 -18.58
C THR A 310 -35.66 6.88 -17.24
N SER A 311 -35.92 5.58 -17.09
CA SER A 311 -35.47 4.80 -15.93
C SER A 311 -34.04 4.30 -16.11
N VAL A 312 -33.36 3.99 -15.01
CA VAL A 312 -32.02 3.37 -15.05
C VAL A 312 -32.03 2.08 -15.85
N GLU A 313 -33.01 1.20 -15.66
CA GLU A 313 -33.14 -0.05 -16.42
C GLU A 313 -33.28 0.21 -17.93
N ALA A 314 -34.22 1.08 -18.32
CA ALA A 314 -34.48 1.37 -19.73
C ALA A 314 -33.26 1.99 -20.43
N PHE A 315 -32.56 2.89 -19.74
CA PHE A 315 -31.32 3.49 -20.25
C PHE A 315 -30.21 2.45 -20.48
N PHE A 316 -29.97 1.55 -19.54
CA PHE A 316 -28.93 0.53 -19.71
C PHE A 316 -29.28 -0.48 -20.81
N LEU A 317 -30.56 -0.82 -20.98
CA LEU A 317 -31.01 -1.65 -22.09
C LEU A 317 -30.79 -0.94 -23.43
N LYS A 318 -31.16 0.34 -23.55
CA LYS A 318 -31.05 1.11 -24.80
C LYS A 318 -29.61 1.46 -25.17
N ASN A 319 -28.85 2.04 -24.24
CA ASN A 319 -27.53 2.61 -24.52
C ASN A 319 -26.38 1.60 -24.41
N TRP A 320 -26.56 0.52 -23.64
CA TRP A 320 -25.52 -0.47 -23.39
C TRP A 320 -25.92 -1.89 -23.83
N GLY A 321 -27.14 -2.10 -24.34
CA GLY A 321 -27.65 -3.42 -24.68
C GLY A 321 -27.76 -4.35 -23.46
N LYS A 322 -27.74 -3.81 -22.25
CA LYS A 322 -27.63 -4.60 -21.01
C LYS A 322 -29.00 -4.80 -20.38
N ARG A 323 -29.54 -6.02 -20.49
CA ARG A 323 -30.71 -6.45 -19.70
C ARG A 323 -30.25 -6.78 -18.28
N LEU A 324 -30.82 -6.10 -17.29
CA LEU A 324 -30.54 -6.36 -15.88
C LEU A 324 -31.25 -7.64 -15.44
N HIS A 325 -30.56 -8.51 -14.70
CA HIS A 325 -31.17 -9.72 -14.12
C HIS A 325 -31.85 -9.40 -12.79
N TYR A 326 -31.34 -8.38 -12.08
CA TYR A 326 -31.82 -7.98 -10.76
C TYR A 326 -32.27 -6.51 -10.74
N PRO A 327 -33.26 -6.11 -11.56
CA PRO A 327 -33.70 -4.71 -11.65
C PRO A 327 -34.35 -4.19 -10.37
N ASN A 328 -34.75 -5.10 -9.46
CA ASN A 328 -35.31 -4.78 -8.15
C ASN A 328 -34.26 -4.40 -7.09
N LEU A 329 -32.96 -4.57 -7.37
CA LEU A 329 -31.90 -4.08 -6.47
C LEU A 329 -31.83 -2.55 -6.49
N PRO A 330 -31.38 -1.94 -5.38
CA PRO A 330 -31.07 -0.52 -5.36
C PRO A 330 -29.88 -0.23 -6.29
N ASN A 331 -29.74 1.02 -6.69
CA ASN A 331 -28.63 1.49 -7.51
C ASN A 331 -27.53 2.09 -6.62
N VAL A 332 -26.31 2.16 -7.15
CA VAL A 332 -25.19 2.85 -6.54
C VAL A 332 -25.09 4.26 -7.10
N VAL A 333 -25.07 5.24 -6.21
CA VAL A 333 -24.81 6.63 -6.54
C VAL A 333 -23.32 6.93 -6.35
N THR A 334 -22.74 7.58 -7.34
CA THR A 334 -21.35 8.08 -7.30
C THR A 334 -21.34 9.57 -7.63
N MET A 335 -20.32 10.27 -7.12
CA MET A 335 -20.11 11.69 -7.38
C MET A 335 -18.83 11.87 -8.20
N GLY A 336 -18.92 12.60 -9.32
CA GLY A 336 -17.77 12.91 -10.17
C GLY A 336 -17.88 14.31 -10.75
N SER A 337 -16.86 15.15 -10.53
CA SER A 337 -16.82 16.54 -11.03
C SER A 337 -18.09 17.35 -10.71
N GLY A 338 -18.65 17.14 -9.51
CA GLY A 338 -19.88 17.78 -9.05
C GLY A 338 -21.18 17.19 -9.61
N LYS A 339 -21.13 16.18 -10.48
CA LYS A 339 -22.31 15.51 -11.06
C LYS A 339 -22.60 14.19 -10.36
N LYS A 340 -23.89 13.93 -10.10
CA LYS A 340 -24.43 12.65 -9.63
C LYS A 340 -24.47 11.67 -10.81
N THR A 341 -23.99 10.44 -10.64
CA THR A 341 -24.17 9.37 -11.62
C THR A 341 -24.64 8.10 -10.92
N VAL A 342 -25.62 7.43 -11.51
CA VAL A 342 -26.30 6.26 -10.94
C VAL A 342 -25.94 5.02 -11.76
N TYR A 343 -25.62 3.93 -11.07
CA TYR A 343 -25.27 2.65 -11.69
C TYR A 343 -26.07 1.52 -11.02
N PRO A 344 -26.65 0.56 -11.77
CA PRO A 344 -27.25 -0.63 -11.19
C PRO A 344 -26.25 -1.37 -10.29
N MET A 345 -26.69 -1.78 -9.10
CA MET A 345 -25.82 -2.51 -8.15
C MET A 345 -25.27 -3.82 -8.74
N GLU A 346 -26.03 -4.48 -9.61
CA GLU A 346 -25.61 -5.68 -10.34
C GLU A 346 -24.32 -5.47 -11.15
N LEU A 347 -24.06 -4.24 -11.62
CA LEU A 347 -22.89 -3.92 -12.44
C LEU A 347 -21.68 -3.46 -11.60
N CYS A 348 -21.80 -3.50 -10.27
CA CYS A 348 -20.84 -2.93 -9.33
C CYS A 348 -20.13 -4.01 -8.50
N SER A 349 -18.80 -3.93 -8.45
CA SER A 349 -17.94 -4.83 -7.69
C SER A 349 -17.06 -4.10 -6.69
N ILE A 350 -16.95 -4.62 -5.46
CA ILE A 350 -16.06 -4.02 -4.46
C ILE A 350 -14.62 -4.26 -4.90
N ARG A 351 -13.85 -3.18 -5.02
CA ARG A 351 -12.43 -3.27 -5.31
C ARG A 351 -11.72 -3.98 -4.15
N LYS A 352 -10.91 -5.00 -4.48
CA LYS A 352 -10.14 -5.78 -3.49
C LYS A 352 -9.12 -4.93 -2.72
N GLY A 353 -8.75 -5.40 -1.54
CA GLY A 353 -7.65 -4.81 -0.75
C GLY A 353 -7.99 -3.50 -0.04
N GLN A 354 -9.27 -3.13 0.02
CA GLN A 354 -9.71 -1.92 0.72
C GLN A 354 -9.78 -2.13 2.22
N ARG A 355 -9.06 -1.30 2.97
CA ARG A 355 -9.04 -1.33 4.44
C ARG A 355 -10.39 -0.91 5.02
N TYR A 356 -10.88 -1.67 5.99
CA TYR A 356 -11.99 -1.29 6.82
C TYR A 356 -11.49 -0.44 8.00
N ILE A 357 -11.82 0.85 8.00
CA ILE A 357 -11.32 1.83 8.98
C ILE A 357 -12.33 2.21 10.06
N LEU A 358 -13.56 1.69 9.97
CA LEU A 358 -14.59 1.97 10.96
C LEU A 358 -14.35 1.17 12.24
N LYS A 359 -14.88 1.67 13.36
CA LYS A 359 -14.81 0.97 14.65
C LYS A 359 -15.50 -0.39 14.53
N LEU A 360 -14.80 -1.45 14.92
CA LEU A 360 -15.33 -2.80 15.03
C LEU A 360 -16.34 -2.89 16.18
N GLY A 361 -17.39 -3.68 16.03
CA GLY A 361 -18.31 -4.03 17.13
C GLY A 361 -17.65 -4.90 18.20
N SER A 362 -18.31 -5.09 19.35
CA SER A 362 -17.79 -5.90 20.48
C SER A 362 -17.38 -7.32 20.08
N ASP A 363 -18.22 -7.99 19.30
CA ASP A 363 -18.02 -9.39 18.90
C ASP A 363 -16.89 -9.51 17.87
N GLN A 364 -16.83 -8.53 16.96
CA GLN A 364 -15.73 -8.35 16.02
C GLN A 364 -14.41 -8.08 16.73
N GLN A 365 -14.38 -7.23 17.76
CA GLN A 365 -13.19 -6.97 18.58
C GLN A 365 -12.74 -8.22 19.33
N SER A 366 -13.67 -8.98 19.90
CA SER A 366 -13.39 -10.24 20.59
C SER A 366 -12.80 -11.28 19.64
N SER A 367 -13.37 -11.41 18.45
CA SER A 367 -12.85 -12.30 17.38
C SER A 367 -11.48 -11.84 16.89
N ALA A 368 -11.27 -10.52 16.76
CA ALA A 368 -10.00 -9.94 16.38
C ALA A 368 -8.90 -10.19 17.40
N LEU A 369 -9.21 -10.06 18.69
CA LEU A 369 -8.29 -10.35 19.78
C LEU A 369 -7.85 -11.81 19.72
N LYS A 370 -8.82 -12.75 19.66
CA LYS A 370 -8.54 -14.19 19.54
C LYS A 370 -7.64 -14.51 18.34
N PHE A 371 -7.88 -13.89 17.19
CA PHE A 371 -7.09 -14.11 15.97
C PHE A 371 -5.65 -13.58 16.07
N GLN A 372 -5.44 -12.51 16.83
CA GLN A 372 -4.13 -11.86 17.03
C GLN A 372 -3.33 -12.50 18.17
N THR A 373 -4.01 -13.12 19.14
CA THR A 373 -3.38 -13.81 20.27
C THR A 373 -2.77 -15.14 19.81
N ILE A 374 -1.44 -15.14 19.65
CA ILE A 374 -0.67 -16.31 19.22
C ILE A 374 0.52 -16.46 20.15
N LYS A 375 0.82 -17.69 20.56
CA LYS A 375 2.02 -17.99 21.38
C LYS A 375 3.31 -17.64 20.61
N PRO A 376 4.43 -17.33 21.29
CA PRO A 376 5.68 -16.92 20.65
C PRO A 376 6.16 -17.85 19.51
N ALA A 377 6.11 -19.16 19.70
CA ALA A 377 6.48 -20.13 18.68
C ALA A 377 5.62 -20.02 17.40
N GLY A 378 4.29 -19.96 17.57
CA GLY A 378 3.37 -19.78 16.45
C GLY A 378 3.51 -18.39 15.79
N ARG A 379 3.83 -17.36 16.58
CA ARG A 379 4.13 -16.02 16.04
C ARG A 379 5.37 -16.06 15.15
N PHE A 380 6.44 -16.71 15.61
CA PHE A 380 7.69 -16.83 14.86
C PHE A 380 7.53 -17.63 13.57
N GLN A 381 6.78 -18.74 13.59
CA GLN A 381 6.44 -19.48 12.37
C GLN A 381 5.76 -18.61 11.31
N GLN A 382 4.83 -17.75 11.73
CA GLN A 382 4.16 -16.85 10.81
C GLN A 382 5.07 -15.74 10.28
N ILE A 383 6.04 -15.29 11.08
CA ILE A 383 7.12 -14.41 10.59
C ILE A 383 7.95 -15.14 9.53
N MET A 384 8.24 -16.44 9.68
CA MET A 384 8.93 -17.22 8.63
C MET A 384 8.12 -17.30 7.34
N VAL A 385 6.80 -17.48 7.42
CA VAL A 385 5.93 -17.45 6.22
C VAL A 385 5.97 -16.07 5.56
N ALA A 386 5.90 -14.99 6.34
CA ALA A 386 6.04 -13.62 5.82
C ALA A 386 7.41 -13.38 5.18
N ARG A 387 8.48 -13.97 5.73
CA ARG A 387 9.82 -13.91 5.15
C ARG A 387 9.85 -14.54 3.76
N GLN A 388 9.15 -15.65 3.52
CA GLN A 388 9.08 -16.23 2.17
C GLN A 388 8.48 -15.26 1.16
N HIS A 389 7.46 -14.48 1.54
CA HIS A 389 6.90 -13.45 0.67
C HIS A 389 7.93 -12.36 0.31
N VAL A 390 8.78 -11.96 1.27
CA VAL A 390 9.86 -10.99 1.01
C VAL A 390 10.98 -11.57 0.13
N MET A 391 11.21 -12.87 0.17
CA MET A 391 12.20 -13.54 -0.68
C MET A 391 11.66 -13.81 -2.09
N ASN A 392 10.34 -13.97 -2.24
CA ASN A 392 9.67 -14.22 -3.53
C ASN A 392 9.53 -12.95 -4.39
N SER A 393 9.59 -11.76 -3.80
CA SER A 393 9.68 -10.51 -4.56
C SER A 393 11.07 -10.37 -5.18
N ASP A 394 11.19 -9.69 -6.33
CA ASP A 394 12.40 -9.51 -7.19
C ASP A 394 13.62 -8.81 -6.51
N HIS A 395 13.80 -8.94 -5.20
CA HIS A 395 14.79 -8.29 -4.35
C HIS A 395 16.23 -8.71 -4.67
N GLU A 396 16.44 -9.89 -5.26
CA GLU A 396 17.77 -10.36 -5.65
C GLU A 396 18.46 -9.36 -6.57
N LYS A 397 17.75 -8.71 -7.50
CA LYS A 397 18.32 -7.73 -8.44
C LYS A 397 18.90 -6.47 -7.78
N LEU A 398 18.39 -6.09 -6.60
CA LEU A 398 18.83 -4.88 -5.88
C LEU A 398 20.02 -5.13 -4.94
N PHE A 399 20.06 -6.31 -4.31
CA PHE A 399 21.04 -6.63 -3.26
C PHE A 399 22.10 -7.64 -3.72
N VAL A 400 21.83 -8.42 -4.76
CA VAL A 400 22.78 -9.32 -5.42
C VAL A 400 23.07 -8.79 -6.82
N THR A 401 24.13 -7.98 -6.90
CA THR A 401 25.00 -8.04 -8.07
C THR A 401 26.19 -8.87 -7.60
N ALA A 402 26.22 -10.13 -8.01
CA ALA A 402 27.23 -11.14 -7.66
C ALA A 402 28.62 -10.79 -8.25
N PRO A 403 29.63 -11.64 -8.00
CA PRO A 403 30.32 -11.98 -6.76
C PRO A 403 31.42 -10.96 -6.39
#